data_AF-A0AAV1LBU6-F1
#
_entry.id   AF-A0AAV1LBU6-F1
#
_cell.length_a   1.000
_cell.length_b   1.000
_cell.length_c   1.000
_cell.angle_alpha   90.00
_cell.angle_beta   90.00
_cell.angle_gamma   90.00
#
_symmetry.space_group_name_H-M   'P 1'
#
loop_
_entity.id
_entity.type
_entity.pdbx_description
1 polymer ?
#
loop_
_entity_poly.entity_id
_entity_poly.type
_entity_poly.pdbx_seq_one_letter_code
_entity_poly.pdbx_strand_id
1 'polypeptide(L)'
;MNTYSPQQRIKIIDFYYSSQRSIVLTQRNYRRFFNVRSAPTSSMIASLVRRFEELGSVADRPGRGAHRNIRTVDNVEAIQQCCK
;
A
#
# COMPACT_ATOMS: atom_id res chain seq x y z
N MET A 1 -4.29 1.51 -0.17
CA MET A 1 -2.97 2.19 -0.30
C MET A 1 -2.43 2.09 -1.74
N ASN A 2 -3.27 1.84 -2.75
CA ASN A 2 -2.83 1.42 -4.09
C ASN A 2 -2.37 2.55 -5.03
N THR A 3 -2.37 3.81 -4.60
CA THR A 3 -2.06 4.93 -5.49
C THR A 3 -0.56 5.25 -5.61
N TYR A 4 0.26 4.84 -4.64
CA TYR A 4 1.68 5.18 -4.59
C TYR A 4 2.56 3.95 -4.73
N SER A 5 3.59 4.05 -5.58
CA SER A 5 4.59 3.00 -5.74
C SER A 5 5.41 2.81 -4.46
N PRO A 6 6.05 1.64 -4.25
CA PRO A 6 6.93 1.43 -3.10
C PRO A 6 8.03 2.49 -2.98
N GLN A 7 8.60 2.92 -4.11
CA GLN A 7 9.61 3.98 -4.17
C GLN A 7 9.06 5.33 -3.68
N GLN A 8 7.84 5.69 -4.08
CA GLN A 8 7.18 6.91 -3.61
C GLN A 8 6.92 6.84 -2.10
N ARG A 9 6.52 5.69 -1.57
CA ARG A 9 6.32 5.49 -0.12
C ARG A 9 7.60 5.65 0.66
N ILE A 10 8.70 5.06 0.20
CA ILE A 10 10.03 5.25 0.80
C ILE A 10 10.38 6.73 0.85
N LYS A 11 10.18 7.46 -0.25
CA LYS A 11 10.43 8.91 -0.28
C LYS A 11 9.53 9.71 0.65
N ILE A 12 8.26 9.34 0.80
CA ILE A 12 7.37 10.00 1.76
C ILE A 12 7.91 9.85 3.18
N ILE A 13 8.38 8.66 3.55
CA ILE A 13 8.93 8.39 4.89
C ILE A 13 10.24 9.16 5.11
N ASP A 14 11.13 9.14 4.12
CA ASP A 14 12.38 9.91 4.11
C ASP A 14 12.12 11.40 4.33
N PHE A 15 11.16 11.97 3.59
CA PHE A 15 10.73 13.37 3.79
C PHE A 15 10.08 13.62 5.14
N TYR A 16 9.34 12.66 5.69
CA TYR A 16 8.71 12.80 7.00
C TYR A 16 9.74 12.92 8.12
N TYR A 17 10.72 12.02 8.16
CA TYR A 17 11.75 12.06 9.20
C TYR A 17 12.73 13.22 9.02
N SER A 18 13.13 13.56 7.78
CA SER A 18 13.99 14.72 7.52
C SER A 18 13.32 16.06 7.82
N SER A 19 11.98 16.12 7.74
CA SER A 19 11.20 17.33 8.05
C SER A 19 10.73 17.39 9.51
N GLN A 20 11.43 16.72 10.43
CA GLN A 20 11.08 16.68 11.86
C GLN A 20 9.63 16.24 12.12
N ARG A 21 9.13 15.25 11.35
CA ARG A 21 7.77 14.70 11.46
C ARG A 21 6.64 15.69 11.11
N SER A 22 6.94 16.78 10.40
CA SER A 22 5.92 17.73 9.94
C SER A 22 5.25 17.29 8.63
N ILE A 23 3.96 16.94 8.69
CA ILE A 23 3.15 16.51 7.53
C ILE A 23 3.13 17.58 6.42
N VAL A 24 2.98 18.86 6.79
CA VAL A 24 2.89 19.96 5.81
C VAL A 24 4.20 20.12 5.04
N LEU A 25 5.34 20.01 5.73
CA LEU A 25 6.65 20.05 5.10
C LEU A 25 6.89 18.81 4.23
N THR A 26 6.48 17.62 4.70
CA THR A 26 6.53 16.39 3.89
C THR A 26 5.77 16.55 2.58
N GLN A 27 4.54 17.08 2.61
CA GLN A 27 3.76 17.34 1.41
C GLN A 27 4.42 18.35 0.47
N ARG A 28 4.97 19.44 1.02
CA ARG A 28 5.68 20.47 0.24
C ARG A 28 6.92 19.88 -0.45
N ASN A 29 7.73 19.12 0.29
CA ASN A 29 8.93 18.46 -0.22
C ASN A 29 8.59 17.41 -1.28
N TYR A 30 7.51 16.64 -1.06
CA TYR A 30 7.02 15.67 -2.03
C TYR A 30 6.63 16.33 -3.36
N ARG A 31 5.84 17.42 -3.32
CA ARG A 31 5.44 18.15 -4.54
C ARG A 31 6.65 18.68 -5.29
N ARG A 32 7.63 19.24 -4.56
CA ARG A 32 8.86 19.79 -5.14
C ARG A 32 9.73 18.70 -5.78
N PHE A 33 9.86 17.54 -5.12
CA PHE A 33 10.73 16.46 -5.59
C PHE A 33 10.14 15.73 -6.80
N PHE A 34 8.85 15.41 -6.78
CA PHE A 34 8.18 14.71 -7.88
C PHE A 34 7.62 15.64 -8.95
N ASN A 35 7.74 16.96 -8.77
CA ASN A 35 7.14 17.99 -9.64
C ASN A 35 5.65 17.75 -9.91
N VAL A 36 4.88 17.46 -8.86
CA VAL A 36 3.45 17.13 -8.94
C VAL A 36 2.61 18.13 -8.18
N ARG A 37 1.41 18.43 -8.71
CA ARG A 37 0.42 19.28 -8.04
C ARG A 37 -0.21 18.57 -6.82
N SER A 38 -0.50 17.29 -6.95
CA SER A 38 -1.14 16.49 -5.91
C SER A 38 -0.11 15.88 -4.96
N ALA A 39 -0.35 15.99 -3.66
CA ALA A 39 0.45 15.36 -2.63
C ALA A 39 -0.37 14.32 -1.87
N PRO A 40 0.30 13.38 -1.19
CA PRO A 40 -0.37 12.46 -0.28
C PRO A 40 -1.17 13.20 0.79
N THR A 41 -2.36 12.71 1.11
CA THR A 41 -3.17 13.26 2.19
C THR A 41 -2.49 13.05 3.54
N SER A 42 -2.81 13.90 4.52
CA SER A 42 -2.29 13.78 5.88
C SER A 42 -2.57 12.41 6.50
N SER A 43 -3.79 11.90 6.31
CA SER A 43 -4.21 10.57 6.76
C SER A 43 -3.39 9.45 6.14
N MET A 44 -3.03 9.57 4.86
CA MET A 44 -2.23 8.57 4.17
C MET A 44 -0.77 8.57 4.64
N ILE A 45 -0.19 9.77 4.85
CA ILE A 45 1.15 9.92 5.41
C ILE A 45 1.19 9.31 6.83
N ALA A 46 0.24 9.67 7.69
CA ALA A 46 0.16 9.13 9.05
C ALA A 46 0.00 7.61 9.06
N SER A 47 -0.87 7.06 8.21
CA SER A 47 -1.08 5.61 8.10
C SER A 47 0.17 4.88 7.60
N LEU A 48 0.93 5.49 6.69
CA LEU A 48 2.17 4.93 6.16
C LEU A 48 3.28 4.93 7.20
N VAL A 49 3.47 6.04 7.91
CA VAL A 49 4.46 6.15 9.00
C VAL A 49 4.15 5.13 10.09
N ARG A 50 2.89 5.07 10.53
CA ARG A 50 2.46 4.10 11.54
C ARG A 50 2.76 2.66 11.13
N ARG A 51 2.43 2.27 9.89
CA ARG A 51 2.73 0.92 9.38
C ARG A 51 4.23 0.65 9.32
N PHE A 52 5.01 1.65 8.93
CA PHE A 52 6.46 1.53 8.90
C PHE A 52 7.04 1.35 10.31
N GLU A 53 6.55 2.09 11.29
CA GLU A 53 6.98 1.96 12.69
C GLU A 53 6.54 0.61 13.31
N GLU A 54 5.35 0.11 12.96
CA GLU A 54 4.83 -1.17 13.46
C GLU A 54 5.50 -2.40 12.81
N LEU A 55 5.76 -2.35 11.50
CA LEU A 55 6.14 -3.54 10.70
C LEU A 55 7.53 -3.45 10.06
N GLY A 56 8.18 -2.28 10.07
CA GLY A 56 9.44 -2.04 9.38
C GLY A 56 9.35 -2.09 7.85
N SER A 57 8.13 -2.05 7.28
CA SER A 57 7.91 -2.27 5.85
C SER A 57 7.02 -1.20 5.20
N VAL A 58 7.34 -0.88 3.96
CA VAL A 58 6.60 0.03 3.06
C VAL A 58 5.84 -0.71 1.96
N ALA A 59 6.03 -2.03 1.88
CA ALA A 59 5.34 -2.88 0.93
C ALA A 59 3.84 -2.93 1.25
N ASP A 60 3.02 -3.15 0.24
CA ASP A 60 1.64 -3.53 0.52
C ASP A 60 1.65 -4.84 1.28
N ARG A 61 0.79 -4.93 2.30
CA ARG A 61 0.50 -6.22 2.92
C ARG A 61 0.07 -7.14 1.77
N PRO A 62 0.68 -8.33 1.60
CA PRO A 62 0.21 -9.25 0.58
C PRO A 62 -1.29 -9.38 0.80
N GLY A 63 -2.05 -8.99 -0.22
CA GLY A 63 -3.51 -9.05 -0.14
C GLY A 63 -3.88 -10.45 0.32
N ARG A 64 -4.93 -10.56 1.12
CA ARG A 64 -5.56 -11.86 1.35
C ARG A 64 -5.98 -12.31 -0.05
N GLY A 65 -5.13 -13.10 -0.72
CA GLY A 65 -5.34 -13.48 -2.11
C GLY A 65 -6.74 -14.08 -2.20
N ALA A 66 -7.39 -13.94 -3.36
CA ALA A 66 -8.63 -14.68 -3.60
C ALA A 66 -8.40 -16.11 -3.13
N HIS A 67 -9.26 -16.60 -2.24
CA HIS A 67 -9.15 -17.96 -1.72
C HIS A 67 -9.07 -18.86 -2.94
N ARG A 68 -7.91 -19.47 -3.19
CA ARG A 68 -7.78 -20.35 -4.34
C ARG A 68 -8.75 -21.48 -4.07
N ASN A 69 -9.75 -21.65 -4.93
CA ASN A 69 -10.57 -22.84 -4.90
C ASN A 69 -9.61 -24.00 -5.17
N ILE A 70 -9.19 -24.67 -4.10
CA ILE A 70 -8.40 -25.88 -4.19
C ILE A 70 -9.27 -26.88 -4.95
N ARG A 71 -8.67 -27.62 -5.88
CA ARG A 71 -9.29 -28.80 -6.48
C ARG A 71 -9.43 -29.88 -5.41
N THR A 72 -10.43 -29.72 -4.56
CA THR A 72 -10.96 -30.80 -3.73
C THR A 72 -11.85 -31.68 -4.60
N VAL A 73 -11.99 -32.95 -4.22
CA VAL A 73 -12.81 -33.93 -4.94
C VAL A 73 -14.23 -33.40 -5.13
N ASP A 74 -14.81 -32.80 -4.07
CA ASP A 74 -16.13 -32.16 -4.08
C ASP A 74 -16.27 -31.05 -5.14
N ASN A 75 -15.24 -30.22 -5.31
CA ASN A 75 -15.25 -29.14 -6.31
C ASN A 75 -15.15 -29.69 -7.74
N VAL A 76 -14.44 -30.81 -7.94
CA VAL A 76 -14.36 -31.48 -9.24
C VAL A 76 -15.70 -32.11 -9.60
N GLU A 77 -16.35 -32.78 -8.65
CA GLU A 77 -17.67 -33.37 -8.83
C GLU A 77 -18.73 -32.30 -9.11
N ALA A 78 -18.72 -31.18 -8.38
CA ALA A 78 -19.65 -30.07 -8.61
C ALA A 78 -19.51 -29.45 -10.02
N ILE A 79 -18.27 -29.33 -10.53
CA ILE A 79 -18.03 -28.85 -11.90
C ILE A 79 -18.50 -29.89 -12.93
N GLN A 80 -18.28 -31.18 -12.69
CA GLN A 80 -18.72 -32.26 -13.58
C GLN A 80 -20.24 -32.38 -13.65
N GLN A 81 -20.95 -32.11 -12.55
CA GLN A 81 -22.41 -32.12 -12.50
C GLN A 81 -23.05 -30.89 -13.17
N CYS A 82 -22.39 -29.73 -13.10
CA CYS A 82 -22.91 -28.47 -13.66
C CYS A 82 -22.79 -28.41 -15.20
N CYS A 83 -21.76 -29.05 -15.78
CA CYS A 83 -21.53 -29.08 -17.23
C CYS A 83 -22.25 -30.24 -17.95
N LYS A 84 -23.28 -30.83 -17.34
CA LYS A 84 -24.05 -31.95 -17.89
C LYS A 84 -25.46 -31.49 -18.26
#